data_AF-A0A1Q5TMS4-F1
#
_entry.id   AF-A0A1Q5TMS4-F1
#
_cell.length_a   1.000
_cell.length_b   1.000
_cell.length_c   1.000
_cell.angle_alpha   90.00
_cell.angle_beta   90.00
_cell.angle_gamma   90.00
#
_symmetry.space_group_name_H-M   'P 1'
#
loop_
_entity.id
_entity.type
_entity.pdbx_description
1 polymer ?
#
loop_
_entity_poly.entity_id
_entity_poly.type
_entity_poly.pdbx_seq_one_letter_code
_entity_poly.pdbx_strand_id
1 'polypeptide(L)' 'MKTFIFAAIERSNMKQTRPACVRAQASDREEAKRLLAPVYVIYGWMGQIVDRNSG' A
#
# COMPACT_ATOMS: atom_id res chain seq x y z
N MET A 1 17.10 -3.89 -0.50
CA MET A 1 15.81 -3.23 -0.81
C MET A 1 14.72 -4.27 -0.72
N LYS A 2 13.64 -3.99 0.01
CA LYS A 2 12.47 -4.86 0.15
C LYS A 2 11.32 -4.31 -0.68
N THR A 3 10.43 -5.20 -1.13
CA THR A 3 9.20 -4.79 -1.82
C THR A 3 8.03 -4.92 -0.86
N PHE A 4 7.33 -3.81 -0.65
CA PHE A 4 6.12 -3.73 0.14
C PHE A 4 4.92 -3.54 -0.80
N ILE A 5 3.85 -4.30 -0.55
CA ILE A 5 2.60 -4.22 -1.32
C ILE A 5 1.49 -3.79 -0.37
N PHE A 6 0.73 -2.78 -0.77
CA PHE A 6 -0.39 -2.23 -0.02
C PHE A 6 -1.64 -2.32 -0.88
N ALA A 7 -2.67 -2.96 -0.36
CA ALA A 7 -4.01 -2.81 -0.91
C ALA A 7 -4.55 -1.43 -0.51
N ALA A 8 -5.23 -0.77 -1.43
CA ALA A 8 -5.76 0.56 -1.25
C ALA A 8 -7.18 0.60 -1.84
N ILE A 9 -8.15 1.08 -1.07
CA ILE A 9 -9.53 1.29 -1.52
C ILE A 9 -9.75 2.78 -1.63
N GLU A 10 -10.25 3.26 -2.75
CA GLU A 10 -10.49 4.70 -2.92
C GLU A 10 -11.52 5.17 -1.89
N ARG A 11 -11.24 6.24 -1.13
CA ARG A 11 -12.16 6.69 -0.06
C ARG A 11 -13.55 7.06 -0.61
N SER A 12 -13.57 7.65 -1.80
CA SER A 12 -14.78 8.04 -2.53
C SER A 12 -15.58 6.84 -3.05
N ASN A 13 -14.97 5.65 -3.13
CA ASN A 13 -15.56 4.45 -3.70
C ASN A 13 -15.42 3.24 -2.78
N MET A 14 -16.10 3.28 -1.64
CA MET A 14 -16.18 2.13 -0.72
C MET A 14 -16.89 0.89 -1.32
N LYS A 15 -17.49 1.00 -2.51
CA LYS A 15 -18.10 -0.11 -3.25
C LYS A 15 -17.11 -0.84 -4.18
N GLN A 16 -15.85 -0.41 -4.20
CA GLN A 16 -14.82 -0.98 -5.06
C GLN A 16 -14.62 -2.47 -4.74
N THR A 17 -15.02 -3.34 -5.67
CA THR A 17 -14.98 -4.81 -5.49
C THR A 17 -13.56 -5.37 -5.47
N ARG A 18 -12.59 -4.61 -6.00
CA ARG A 18 -11.18 -4.98 -6.07
C ARG A 18 -10.29 -3.82 -5.63
N PRO A 19 -9.58 -3.92 -4.50
CA PRO A 19 -8.64 -2.87 -4.07
C PRO A 19 -7.52 -2.70 -5.09
N ALA A 20 -7.02 -1.48 -5.21
CA ALA A 20 -5.82 -1.19 -5.98
C ALA A 20 -4.58 -1.70 -5.22
N CYS A 21 -3.72 -2.45 -5.89
CA CYS A 21 -2.46 -2.91 -5.30
C CYS A 21 -1.35 -1.93 -5.64
N VAL A 22 -0.84 -1.22 -4.63
CA VAL A 22 0.26 -0.27 -4.77
C VAL A 22 1.54 -0.90 -4.25
N ARG A 23 2.60 -0.85 -5.05
CA ARG A 23 3.91 -1.42 -4.71
C ARG A 23 4.87 -0.28 -4.38
N ALA A 24 5.59 -0.40 -3.27
CA ALA A 24 6.68 0.49 -2.90
C ALA A 24 7.93 -0.34 -2.60
N GLN A 25 9.08 0.08 -3.15
CA GLN A 25 10.36 -0.47 -2.72
C GLN A 25 10.93 0.44 -1.64
N ALA A 26 11.29 -0.16 -0.51
CA ALA A 26 11.85 0.56 0.62
C ALA A 26 12.79 -0.36 1.41
N SER A 27 13.59 0.23 2.28
CA SER A 27 14.49 -0.50 3.17
C SER A 27 13.72 -1.10 4.35
N ASP A 28 12.70 -0.38 4.82
CA ASP A 28 11.85 -0.77 5.94
C ASP A 28 10.38 -0.31 5.77
N ARG A 29 9.56 -0.69 6.74
CA ARG A 29 8.12 -0.39 6.78
C ARG A 29 7.82 1.10 6.95
N GLU A 30 8.63 1.84 7.70
CA GLU A 30 8.38 3.27 7.96
C GLU A 30 8.72 4.12 6.74
N GLU A 31 9.80 3.78 6.03
CA GLU A 31 10.12 4.34 4.73
C GLU A 31 9.03 4.04 3.70
N ALA A 32 8.54 2.80 3.63
CA ALA A 32 7.43 2.44 2.74
C ALA A 32 6.16 3.26 3.05
N LYS A 33 5.83 3.48 4.33
CA LYS A 33 4.70 4.33 4.73
C LYS A 33 4.89 5.78 4.29
N ARG A 34 6.10 6.35 4.43
CA ARG A 34 6.40 7.72 3.99
C ARG A 34 6.25 7.87 2.48
N LEU A 35 6.78 6.92 1.71
CA LEU A 35 6.66 6.91 0.25
C LEU A 35 5.20 6.83 -0.22
N LEU A 36 4.35 6.16 0.55
CA LEU A 36 2.92 5.99 0.24
C LEU A 36 2.02 7.04 0.90
N ALA A 37 2.58 7.96 1.69
CA ALA A 37 1.83 9.03 2.34
C ALA A 37 0.93 9.83 1.37
N PRO A 38 1.40 10.18 0.15
CA PRO A 38 0.57 10.88 -0.83
C PRO A 38 -0.59 10.02 -1.36
N VAL A 39 -0.38 8.70 -1.48
CA VAL A 39 -1.40 7.75 -1.97
C VAL A 39 -2.54 7.61 -0.97
N TYR A 40 -2.28 7.78 0.34
CA TYR A 40 -3.29 7.73 1.39
C TYR A 40 -4.32 8.87 1.36
N VAL A 41 -4.01 9.99 0.68
CA VAL A 41 -4.96 11.09 0.51
C VAL A 41 -6.12 10.67 -0.41
N ILE A 42 -5.80 9.85 -1.42
CA ILE A 42 -6.76 9.39 -2.44
C ILE A 42 -7.40 8.06 -2.03
N TYR A 43 -6.60 7.15 -1.48
CA TYR A 43 -7.03 5.82 -1.10
C TYR A 43 -7.06 5.68 0.43
N GLY A 44 -8.22 5.30 0.98
CA GLY A 44 -8.38 4.97 2.39
C GLY A 44 -7.48 3.80 2.78
N TRP A 45 -6.98 3.83 4.01
CA TRP A 45 -6.05 2.82 4.50
C TRP A 45 -6.75 1.47 4.67
N MET A 46 -6.48 0.51 3.78
CA MET A 46 -6.90 -0.89 3.93
C MET A 46 -5.88 -1.82 3.25
N GLY A 47 -4.71 -2.01 3.85
CA GLY A 47 -3.66 -2.83 3.24
C GLY A 47 -2.74 -3.50 4.22
N GLN A 48 -2.79 -4.84 4.24
CA GLN A 48 -1.88 -5.73 4.95
C GLN A 48 -0.48 -5.66 4.34
N ILE A 49 0.54 -5.60 5.18
CA ILE A 49 1.94 -5.53 4.74
C ILE A 49 2.42 -6.93 4.43
N VAL A 50 2.68 -7.21 3.16
CA VAL A 50 3.32 -8.46 2.74
C VAL A 50 4.78 -8.14 2.41
N ASP A 51 5.69 -8.52 3.29
CA ASP A 51 7.13 -8.54 2.99
C ASP A 51 7.36 -9.68 1.99
N ARG A 52 7.45 -9.38 0.70
CA ARG A 52 7.93 -10.36 -0.29
C ARG A 52 9.45 -10.40 -0.25
N ASN A 53 9.98 -10.96 0.83
CA ASN A 53 11.35 -11.48 0.92
C ASN A 53 11.35 -13.01 1.15
N SER A 54 10.26 -13.70 0.81
CA SER A 54 10.14 -15.14 0.94
C SER A 54 9.77 -15.74 -0.42
N GLY A 55 10.79 -16.23 -1.14
CA GLY A 55 10.67 -16.91 -2.44
C GLY A 55 11.42 -16.19 -3.54
#